data_AF-A0A3C2D956-F1
#
_entry.id   AF-A0A3C2D956-F1
#
_cell.length_a   1.000
_cell.length_b   1.000
_cell.length_c   1.000
_cell.angle_alpha   90.00
_cell.angle_beta   90.00
_cell.angle_gamma   90.00
#
_symmetry.space_group_name_H-M   'P 1'
#
loop_
_entity.id
_entity.type
_entity.pdbx_description
1 polymer ?
#
loop_
_entity_poly.entity_id
_entity_poly.type
_entity_poly.pdbx_seq_one_letter_code
_entity_poly.pdbx_strand_id
1 'polypeptide(L)'
;MKNEELDHIIEKSFRTEPGFHLSTDFAQKVVFTVVRREQWKTDLREYLYLMGVLLSLLALVSGFFYFVDKDFVLKTFAFLTSNIVPVISVVFILNFIFFADKVLLRLLFSRWSKT
;
A
#
# COMPACT_ATOMS: atom_id res chain seq x y z
N MET A 1 26.44 -24.95 -28.54
CA MET A 1 27.06 -23.61 -28.40
C MET A 1 26.58 -22.80 -27.19
N LYS A 2 25.28 -22.52 -26.96
CA LYS A 2 24.85 -21.70 -25.78
C LYS A 2 25.06 -22.36 -24.40
N ASN A 3 25.09 -23.69 -24.33
CA ASN A 3 25.22 -24.42 -23.06
C ASN A 3 26.69 -24.57 -22.60
N GLU A 4 27.63 -24.79 -23.53
CA GLU A 4 29.05 -24.96 -23.20
C GLU A 4 29.69 -23.69 -22.63
N GLU A 5 29.29 -22.52 -23.11
CA GLU A 5 29.72 -21.24 -22.53
C GLU A 5 29.17 -21.05 -21.10
N LEU A 6 27.92 -21.47 -20.86
CA LEU A 6 27.30 -21.38 -19.54
C LEU A 6 27.98 -22.32 -18.55
N ASP A 7 28.25 -23.56 -18.97
CA ASP A 7 28.95 -24.57 -18.16
C ASP A 7 30.38 -24.12 -17.83
N HIS A 8 31.09 -23.53 -18.80
CA HIS A 8 32.43 -22.98 -18.59
C HIS A 8 32.42 -21.78 -17.62
N ILE A 9 31.41 -20.91 -17.68
CA ILE A 9 31.26 -19.78 -16.74
C ILE A 9 30.96 -20.31 -15.33
N ILE A 10 30.05 -21.28 -15.21
CA ILE A 10 29.66 -21.88 -13.94
C ILE A 10 30.86 -22.57 -13.27
N GLU A 11 31.62 -23.38 -14.01
CA GLU A 11 32.79 -24.07 -13.49
C GLU A 11 33.90 -23.10 -13.05
N LYS A 12 34.09 -21.99 -13.78
CA LYS A 12 35.02 -20.93 -13.41
C LYS A 12 34.56 -20.18 -12.15
N SER A 13 33.24 -19.98 -11.98
CA SER A 13 32.66 -19.35 -10.80
C SER A 13 32.76 -20.21 -9.54
N PHE A 14 32.70 -21.54 -9.64
CA PHE A 14 32.81 -22.45 -8.49
C PHE A 14 34.25 -22.73 -8.04
N ARG A 15 35.24 -22.64 -8.94
CA ARG A 15 36.66 -22.89 -8.63
C ARG A 15 37.40 -21.67 -8.08
N THR A 16 36.81 -20.49 -8.15
CA THR A 16 37.43 -19.25 -7.68
C THR A 16 36.80 -18.87 -6.33
N GLU A 17 37.61 -18.73 -5.27
CA GLU A 17 37.11 -18.14 -4.03
C GLU A 17 36.49 -16.77 -4.36
N PRO A 18 35.27 -16.48 -3.87
CA PRO A 18 34.62 -15.22 -4.17
C PRO A 18 35.52 -14.09 -3.66
N GLY A 19 36.05 -13.26 -4.57
CA GLY A 19 36.86 -12.07 -4.24
C GLY A 19 36.07 -10.97 -3.52
N PHE A 20 34.87 -11.29 -3.05
CA PHE A 20 34.00 -10.44 -2.26
C PHE A 20 33.64 -11.17 -0.97
N HIS A 21 33.95 -10.57 0.16
CA HIS A 21 33.45 -11.01 1.44
C HIS A 21 32.11 -10.31 1.69
N LEU A 22 31.04 -11.10 1.78
CA LEU A 22 29.75 -10.56 2.23
C LEU A 22 29.89 -10.14 3.69
N SER A 23 29.44 -8.93 4.02
CA SER A 23 29.33 -8.52 5.42
C SER A 23 28.46 -9.52 6.18
N THR A 24 28.78 -9.79 7.44
CA THR A 24 27.98 -10.67 8.33
C THR A 24 26.49 -10.33 8.31
N ASP A 25 26.16 -9.05 8.11
CA ASP A 25 24.80 -8.53 8.14
C ASP A 25 24.13 -8.45 6.76
N PHE A 26 24.78 -8.94 5.70
CA PHE A 26 24.27 -8.83 4.33
C PHE A 26 22.90 -9.48 4.20
N ALA A 27 22.76 -10.71 4.69
CA ALA A 27 21.49 -11.44 4.67
C ALA A 27 20.39 -10.65 5.40
N GLN A 28 20.70 -10.06 6.55
CA GLN A 28 19.75 -9.27 7.34
C GLN A 28 19.30 -8.00 6.59
N LYS A 29 20.21 -7.29 5.92
CA LYS A 29 19.88 -6.10 5.11
C LYS A 29 18.99 -6.45 3.92
N VAL A 30 19.27 -7.58 3.24
CA VAL A 30 18.45 -8.05 2.12
C VAL A 30 17.07 -8.45 2.59
N VAL A 31 16.97 -9.25 3.66
CA VAL A 31 15.69 -9.68 4.25
C VAL A 31 14.86 -8.48 4.69
N PHE A 32 15.45 -7.51 5.38
CA PHE A 32 14.73 -6.30 5.81
C PHE A 32 14.15 -5.52 4.63
N THR A 33 14.93 -5.40 3.54
CA THR A 33 14.48 -4.69 2.33
C THR A 33 13.32 -5.42 1.65
N VAL A 34 13.39 -6.75 1.56
CA VAL A 34 12.34 -7.57 0.94
C VAL A 34 11.07 -7.58 1.79
N VAL A 35 11.18 -7.85 3.10
CA VAL A 35 10.04 -7.85 4.03
C VAL A 35 9.32 -6.52 4.00
N ARG A 36 10.07 -5.41 4.03
CA ARG A 36 9.48 -4.07 3.97
C ARG A 36 8.71 -3.83 2.67
N ARG A 37 9.23 -4.26 1.53
CA ARG A 37 8.54 -4.10 0.23
C ARG A 37 7.24 -4.89 0.19
N GLU A 38 7.23 -6.10 0.74
CA GLU A 38 6.03 -6.94 0.79
C GLU A 38 5.00 -6.43 1.81
N GLN A 39 5.44 -5.88 2.94
CA GLN A 39 4.56 -5.20 3.90
C GLN A 39 3.81 -4.04 3.23
N TRP A 40 4.51 -3.18 2.48
CA TRP A 40 3.86 -2.07 1.76
C TRP A 40 2.78 -2.53 0.78
N LYS A 41 3.03 -3.61 0.04
CA LYS A 41 2.02 -4.16 -0.88
C LYS A 41 0.81 -4.70 -0.13
N THR A 42 1.06 -5.38 0.98
CA THR A 42 0.02 -6.01 1.80
C THR A 42 -0.85 -4.96 2.46
N ASP A 43 -0.23 -3.97 3.10
CA ASP A 43 -0.91 -2.87 3.79
C ASP A 43 -1.73 -2.02 2.82
N LEU A 44 -1.17 -1.70 1.63
CA LEU A 44 -1.89 -0.94 0.61
C LEU A 44 -3.05 -1.74 0.00
N ARG A 45 -2.91 -3.06 -0.14
CA ARG A 45 -4.01 -3.93 -0.59
C ARG A 45 -5.12 -4.01 0.44
N GLU A 46 -4.80 -4.16 1.72
CA GLU A 46 -5.77 -4.16 2.81
C GLU A 46 -6.53 -2.83 2.86
N TYR A 47 -5.83 -1.71 2.72
CA TYR A 47 -6.44 -0.37 2.61
C TYR A 47 -7.41 -0.25 1.44
N LEU A 48 -6.99 -0.64 0.23
CA LEU A 48 -7.85 -0.57 -0.96
C LEU A 48 -9.08 -1.46 -0.82
N TYR A 49 -8.95 -2.63 -0.20
CA TYR A 49 -10.09 -3.52 0.03
C TYR A 49 -11.11 -2.89 0.98
N LEU A 50 -10.65 -2.37 2.11
CA LEU A 50 -11.49 -1.69 3.09
C LEU A 50 -12.17 -0.44 2.51
N MET A 51 -11.42 0.37 1.76
CA MET A 51 -11.97 1.54 1.06
C MET A 51 -12.99 1.14 -0.01
N GLY A 52 -12.73 0.05 -0.75
CA GLY A 52 -13.65 -0.48 -1.75
C GLY A 52 -14.98 -0.91 -1.13
N VAL A 53 -14.95 -1.63 -0.01
CA VAL A 53 -16.16 -2.01 0.74
C VAL A 53 -16.93 -0.78 1.21
N LEU A 54 -16.23 0.20 1.77
CA LEU A 54 -16.85 1.43 2.30
C LEU A 54 -17.50 2.25 1.18
N LEU A 55 -16.81 2.42 0.05
CA LEU A 55 -17.35 3.08 -1.15
C LEU A 55 -18.53 2.33 -1.75
N SER A 56 -18.48 0.99 -1.77
CA SER A 56 -19.59 0.16 -2.25
C SER A 56 -20.85 0.35 -1.40
N LEU A 57 -20.69 0.39 -0.08
CA LEU A 57 -21.80 0.63 0.84
C LEU A 57 -22.37 2.05 0.67
N LEU A 58 -21.51 3.06 0.56
CA LEU A 58 -21.91 4.44 0.25
C LEU A 58 -22.67 4.55 -1.07
N ALA A 59 -22.20 3.86 -2.11
CA ALA A 59 -22.85 3.84 -3.42
C ALA A 59 -24.23 3.19 -3.37
N LEU A 60 -24.38 2.08 -2.64
CA LEU A 60 -25.68 1.41 -2.44
C LEU A 60 -26.67 2.32 -1.71
N VAL A 61 -26.25 2.93 -0.61
CA VAL A 61 -27.09 3.84 0.17
C VAL A 61 -27.48 5.06 -0.66
N SER A 62 -26.51 5.71 -1.31
CA SER A 62 -26.77 6.87 -2.17
C SER A 62 -27.69 6.52 -3.34
N GLY A 63 -27.47 5.36 -3.97
CA GLY A 63 -28.32 4.85 -5.05
C GLY A 63 -29.75 4.61 -4.59
N PHE A 64 -29.95 4.00 -3.43
CA PHE A 64 -31.28 3.80 -2.85
C PHE A 64 -31.97 5.14 -2.56
N PHE A 65 -31.27 6.08 -1.90
CA PHE A 65 -31.83 7.39 -1.60
C PHE A 65 -32.15 8.21 -2.85
N TYR A 66 -31.40 8.02 -3.95
CA TYR A 66 -31.69 8.67 -5.22
C TYR A 66 -33.06 8.25 -5.79
N PHE A 67 -33.46 7.00 -5.59
CA PHE A 67 -34.77 6.50 -6.01
C PHE A 67 -35.92 6.93 -5.08
N VAL A 68 -35.64 7.13 -3.79
CA VAL A 68 -36.66 7.52 -2.80
C VAL A 68 -36.91 9.03 -2.80
N ASP A 69 -35.85 9.83 -2.76
CA ASP A 69 -35.93 11.30 -2.76
C ASP A 69 -34.75 11.89 -3.52
N LYS A 70 -34.98 12.10 -4.81
CA LYS A 70 -33.98 12.65 -5.73
C LYS A 70 -33.60 14.09 -5.39
N ASP A 71 -34.53 14.90 -4.91
CA ASP A 71 -34.28 16.31 -4.60
C ASP A 71 -33.39 16.44 -3.37
N PHE A 72 -33.57 15.57 -2.38
CA PHE A 72 -32.66 15.49 -1.24
C PHE A 72 -31.23 15.14 -1.69
N VAL A 73 -31.06 14.11 -2.50
CA VAL A 73 -29.72 13.70 -2.99
C VAL A 73 -29.03 14.80 -3.79
N LEU A 74 -29.76 15.49 -4.67
CA LEU A 74 -29.20 16.59 -5.45
C LEU A 74 -28.79 17.79 -4.59
N LYS A 75 -29.60 18.14 -3.57
CA LYS A 75 -29.27 19.21 -2.62
C LYS A 75 -28.04 18.86 -1.78
N THR A 76 -27.95 17.62 -1.31
CA THR A 76 -26.78 17.12 -0.57
C THR A 76 -25.54 17.17 -1.46
N PHE A 77 -25.63 16.70 -2.71
CA PHE A 77 -24.50 16.75 -3.65
C PHE A 77 -24.04 18.18 -3.97
N ALA A 78 -24.99 19.11 -4.16
CA ALA A 78 -24.70 20.52 -4.36
C ALA A 78 -24.02 21.15 -3.13
N PHE A 79 -24.48 20.80 -1.91
CA PHE A 79 -23.84 21.22 -0.67
C PHE A 79 -22.41 20.70 -0.54
N LEU A 80 -22.19 19.41 -0.84
CA LEU A 80 -20.85 18.81 -0.83
C LEU A 80 -19.90 19.51 -1.82
N THR A 81 -20.39 19.80 -3.02
CA THR A 81 -19.58 20.44 -4.08
C THR A 81 -19.30 21.90 -3.75
N SER A 82 -20.26 22.63 -3.18
CA SER A 82 -20.07 24.01 -2.72
C SER A 82 -19.10 24.12 -1.53
N ASN A 83 -18.97 23.06 -0.73
CA ASN A 83 -18.14 23.01 0.47
C ASN A 83 -17.02 21.98 0.32
N ILE A 84 -16.41 21.91 -0.87
CA ILE A 84 -15.47 20.84 -1.19
C ILE A 84 -14.24 20.83 -0.28
N VAL A 85 -13.72 22.01 0.09
CA VAL A 85 -12.54 22.15 0.96
C VAL A 85 -12.76 21.57 2.36
N PRO A 86 -13.78 21.99 3.12
CA PRO A 86 -14.03 21.40 4.44
C PRO A 86 -14.46 19.94 4.35
N VAL A 87 -15.23 19.54 3.32
CA VAL A 87 -15.63 18.13 3.12
C VAL A 87 -14.40 17.24 2.93
N ILE A 88 -13.49 17.61 2.03
CA ILE A 88 -12.24 16.87 1.82
C ILE A 88 -11.43 16.80 3.11
N SER A 89 -11.36 17.90 3.87
CA SER A 89 -10.60 17.95 5.12
C SER A 89 -11.16 16.98 6.17
N VAL A 90 -12.48 16.95 6.34
CA VAL A 90 -13.16 16.03 7.27
C VAL A 90 -12.97 14.58 6.81
N VAL A 91 -13.17 14.29 5.52
CA VAL A 91 -12.98 12.95 4.97
C VAL A 91 -11.53 12.50 5.15
N PHE A 92 -10.56 13.38 4.92
CA PHE A 92 -9.14 13.09 5.13
C PHE A 92 -8.83 12.77 6.59
N ILE A 93 -9.35 13.56 7.54
CA ILE A 93 -9.16 13.32 8.97
C ILE A 93 -9.80 12.00 9.39
N LEU A 94 -11.05 11.74 8.97
CA LEU A 94 -11.73 10.47 9.27
C LEU A 94 -10.95 9.29 8.69
N ASN A 95 -10.50 9.41 7.44
CA ASN A 95 -9.69 8.38 6.82
C ASN A 95 -8.40 8.15 7.61
N PHE A 96 -7.71 9.22 8.01
CA PHE A 96 -6.54 9.13 8.86
C PHE A 96 -6.86 8.45 10.19
N ILE A 97 -7.96 8.76 10.88
CA ILE A 97 -8.30 8.14 12.17
C ILE A 97 -8.62 6.65 12.01
N PHE A 98 -9.48 6.28 11.05
CA PHE A 98 -9.90 4.89 10.84
C PHE A 98 -8.78 4.00 10.31
N PHE A 99 -7.90 4.55 9.48
CA PHE A 99 -6.82 3.81 8.83
C PHE A 99 -5.44 4.06 9.46
N ALA A 100 -5.33 4.96 10.45
CA ALA A 100 -4.14 5.20 11.26
C ALA A 100 -3.64 3.89 11.84
N ASP A 101 -4.46 3.23 12.66
CA ASP A 101 -4.06 2.08 13.46
C ASP A 101 -3.68 0.87 12.59
N LYS A 102 -4.40 0.66 11.49
CA LYS A 102 -4.21 -0.53 10.64
C LYS A 102 -3.13 -0.40 9.57
N VAL A 103 -3.00 0.75 8.91
CA VAL A 103 -2.19 0.88 7.70
C VAL A 103 -1.22 2.05 7.79
N LEU A 104 -1.71 3.24 8.13
CA LEU A 104 -0.91 4.46 8.03
C LEU A 104 0.19 4.53 9.10
N LEU A 105 -0.09 4.16 10.35
CA LEU A 105 0.92 4.14 11.42
C LEU A 105 1.93 3.02 11.20
N ARG A 106 1.51 1.83 10.78
CA ARG A 106 2.43 0.73 10.43
C ARG A 106 3.37 1.13 9.29
N LEU A 107 2.83 1.81 8.27
CA LEU A 107 3.59 2.29 7.12
C LEU A 107 4.53 3.45 7.46
N LEU A 108 4.08 4.43 8.26
CA LEU A 108 4.89 5.57 8.75
C LEU A 108 5.99 5.13 9.72
N PHE A 109 5.67 4.29 10.71
CA PHE A 109 6.61 3.87 11.75
C PHE A 109 7.54 2.73 11.32
N SER A 110 7.23 1.95 10.26
CA SER A 110 8.22 1.01 9.67
C SER A 110 9.49 1.73 9.17
N ARG A 111 9.40 3.04 8.90
CA ARG A 111 10.53 3.87 8.48
C ARG A 111 11.40 4.34 9.65
N TRP A 112 10.90 4.29 10.88
CA TRP A 112 11.55 4.80 12.09
C TRP A 112 12.09 3.71 13.02
N SER A 113 11.78 2.44 12.77
CA SER A 113 12.44 1.27 13.38
C SER A 113 13.86 1.08 12.82
N LYS A 114 14.73 2.08 13.01
CA LYS A 114 16.17 1.92 12.97
C LYS A 114 16.70 2.31 14.34
N THR A 115 16.77 1.33 15.22
CA THR A 115 17.79 1.25 16.26
C THR A 115 18.20 -0.20 16.35
#